data_AF-A0A955UJM2-F1
#
_entry.id   AF-A0A955UJM2-F1
#
_cell.length_a   1.000
_cell.length_b   1.000
_cell.length_c   1.000
_cell.angle_alpha   90.00
_cell.angle_beta   90.00
_cell.angle_gamma   90.00
#
_symmetry.space_group_name_H-M   'P 1'
#
loop_
_entity.id
_entity.type
_entity.pdbx_description
1 polymer ?
#
loop_
_entity_poly.entity_id
_entity_poly.type
_entity_poly.pdbx_seq_one_letter_code
_entity_poly.pdbx_strand_id
1 'polypeptide(L)' 'MSEGARKNATSPPIDLMGAAPDLFERYFAFFRPGHREGLLPSRIKELARLKIASINGCDT' A
#
# COMPACT_ATOMS: atom_id res chain seq x y z
N MET A 1 -45.29 6.39 1.54
CA MET A 1 -44.52 6.16 0.30
C MET A 1 -43.25 5.43 0.72
N SER A 2 -43.17 4.14 0.42
CA SER A 2 -42.04 3.27 0.78
C SER A 2 -40.95 3.33 -0.29
N GLU A 3 -39.74 3.04 0.17
CA GLU A 3 -38.59 2.44 -0.52
C GLU A 3 -37.57 3.28 -1.27
N GLY A 4 -36.32 3.05 -0.85
CA GLY A 4 -35.11 3.38 -1.56
C GLY A 4 -33.85 3.12 -0.72
N ALA A 5 -33.77 1.97 -0.04
CA ALA A 5 -32.53 1.56 0.63
C ALA A 5 -31.41 1.45 -0.42
N ARG A 6 -30.49 2.40 -0.42
CA ARG A 6 -29.30 2.41 -1.29
C ARG A 6 -28.47 1.19 -0.92
N LYS A 7 -28.60 0.13 -1.70
CA LYS A 7 -27.76 -1.07 -1.56
C LYS A 7 -26.31 -0.62 -1.78
N ASN A 8 -25.48 -0.68 -0.74
CA ASN A 8 -24.04 -0.55 -0.88
C ASN A 8 -23.55 -1.73 -1.71
N ALA A 9 -23.48 -1.55 -3.03
CA ALA A 9 -22.92 -2.54 -3.92
C ALA A 9 -21.41 -2.55 -3.69
N THR A 10 -20.93 -3.57 -3.00
CA THR A 10 -19.50 -3.86 -2.90
C THR A 10 -19.02 -4.28 -4.28
N SER A 11 -18.17 -3.46 -4.90
CA SER A 11 -17.50 -3.85 -6.14
C SER A 11 -16.73 -5.15 -5.94
N PRO A 12 -16.64 -6.01 -6.97
CA PRO A 12 -15.83 -7.21 -6.88
C PRO A 12 -14.37 -6.83 -6.59
N PRO A 13 -13.63 -7.65 -5.84
CA PRO A 13 -12.23 -7.39 -5.55
C PRO A 13 -11.42 -7.30 -6.86
N ILE A 14 -10.59 -6.28 -6.97
CA ILE A 14 -9.69 -6.09 -8.11
C ILE A 14 -8.41 -6.88 -7.85
N ASP A 15 -8.04 -7.75 -8.79
CA ASP A 15 -6.70 -8.35 -8.81
C ASP A 15 -5.69 -7.32 -9.32
N LEU A 16 -5.10 -6.55 -8.40
CA LEU A 16 -4.12 -5.53 -8.72
C LEU A 16 -2.82 -6.13 -9.28
N MET A 17 -2.46 -7.35 -8.86
CA MET A 17 -1.26 -8.03 -9.31
C MET A 17 -1.41 -8.50 -10.77
N GLY A 18 -2.57 -9.05 -11.11
CA GLY A 18 -2.91 -9.40 -12.49
C GLY A 18 -3.11 -8.18 -13.39
N ALA A 19 -3.61 -7.06 -12.84
CA ALA A 19 -3.86 -5.85 -13.62
C ALA A 19 -2.59 -5.10 -14.03
N ALA A 20 -1.50 -5.19 -13.26
CA ALA A 20 -0.26 -4.45 -13.53
C ALA A 20 1.01 -5.19 -13.05
N PRO A 21 1.31 -6.39 -13.57
CA PRO A 21 2.41 -7.23 -13.07
C PRO A 21 3.77 -6.54 -13.13
N ASP A 22 4.10 -5.89 -14.26
CA ASP A 22 5.37 -5.18 -14.45
C ASP A 22 5.56 -4.02 -13.47
N LEU A 23 4.47 -3.35 -13.08
CA LEU A 23 4.52 -2.25 -12.13
C LEU A 23 4.92 -2.77 -10.75
N PHE A 24 4.33 -3.89 -10.33
CA PHE A 24 4.68 -4.52 -9.06
C PHE A 24 6.12 -5.04 -9.05
N GLU A 25 6.57 -5.66 -10.14
CA GLU A 25 7.96 -6.11 -10.26
C GLU A 25 8.94 -4.94 -10.08
N ARG A 26 8.73 -3.84 -10.82
CA ARG A 26 9.58 -2.64 -10.74
C ARG A 26 9.51 -1.99 -9.35
N TYR A 27 8.31 -1.91 -8.76
CA TYR A 27 8.13 -1.38 -7.42
C TYR A 27 8.94 -2.18 -6.40
N PHE A 28 8.89 -3.51 -6.44
CA PHE A 28 9.64 -4.34 -5.49
C PHE A 28 11.13 -4.37 -5.75
N ALA A 29 11.57 -4.26 -7.01
CA ALA A 29 12.98 -4.08 -7.34
C ALA A 29 13.55 -2.80 -6.70
N PHE A 30 12.77 -1.71 -6.68
CA PHE A 30 13.12 -0.47 -5.99
C PHE A 30 12.99 -0.57 -4.46
N PHE A 31 11.89 -1.13 -3.96
CA PHE A 31 11.53 -1.08 -2.53
C PHE A 31 12.35 -2.03 -1.65
N ARG A 32 12.64 -3.25 -2.12
CA ARG A 32 13.24 -4.31 -1.30
C ARG A 32 14.62 -3.92 -0.73
N PRO A 33 15.56 -3.34 -1.50
CA PRO A 33 16.86 -2.96 -0.96
C PRO A 33 16.73 -1.94 0.18
N GLY A 34 15.94 -0.88 -0.03
CA GLY A 34 15.73 0.15 1.00
C GLY A 34 15.03 -0.37 2.25
N HIS A 35 14.19 -1.41 2.12
CA HIS A 35 13.45 -1.99 3.22
C HIS A 35 14.27 -3.01 4.04
N ARG A 36 15.08 -3.85 3.40
CA ARG A 36 15.73 -5.01 4.04
C ARG A 36 17.25 -4.91 4.14
N GLU A 37 17.90 -4.16 3.26
CA GLU A 37 19.36 -4.19 3.06
C GLU A 37 20.01 -2.84 3.38
N GLY A 38 21.34 -2.80 3.46
CA GLY A 38 22.09 -1.57 3.74
C GLY A 38 22.37 -1.34 5.22
N LEU A 39 22.74 -0.10 5.57
CA LEU A 39 23.42 0.22 6.83
C LEU A 39 22.53 0.19 8.08
N LEU A 40 21.24 0.48 7.93
CA LEU A 40 20.33 0.61 9.07
C LEU A 40 19.52 -0.66 9.32
N PRO A 41 19.29 -1.05 10.59
CA PRO A 41 18.40 -2.15 10.94
C PRO A 41 16.98 -1.93 10.40
N SER A 42 16.29 -3.02 10.05
CA SER A 42 14.91 -2.98 9.51
C SER A 42 13.94 -2.22 10.41
N ARG A 43 14.09 -2.34 11.74
CA ARG A 43 13.25 -1.64 12.72
C ARG A 43 13.36 -0.12 12.59
N ILE A 44 14.57 0.42 12.37
CA ILE A 44 14.79 1.86 12.24
C ILE A 44 14.18 2.40 10.94
N LYS A 45 14.33 1.66 9.84
CA LYS A 45 13.70 2.00 8.56
C LYS A 45 12.18 2.04 8.66
N GLU A 46 11.58 1.09 9.37
CA GLU A 46 10.14 1.06 9.57
C GLU A 46 9.65 2.26 10.40
N LEU A 47 10.38 2.63 11.46
CA LEU A 47 10.06 3.85 12.22
C LEU A 47 10.16 5.12 11.36
N ALA A 48 11.17 5.21 10.49
CA ALA A 48 11.28 6.31 9.54
C ALA A 48 10.10 6.34 8.56
N ARG A 49 9.70 5.18 8.01
CA ARG A 49 8.54 5.04 7.11
C ARG A 49 7.24 5.50 7.77
N LEU A 50 6.98 5.07 9.01
CA LEU A 50 5.78 5.47 9.77
C LEU A 50 5.79 6.98 10.06
N LYS A 51 6.95 7.55 10.39
CA LYS A 51 7.05 9.01 10.60
C LYS A 51 6.77 9.77 9.31
N ILE A 52 7.33 9.32 8.18
CA ILE A 52 7.07 9.90 6.85
C ILE A 52 5.58 9.82 6.51
N ALA A 53 4.93 8.69 6.76
CA ALA A 53 3.50 8.57 6.49
C ALA A 53 2.65 9.50 7.37
N SER A 54 2.96 9.58 8.66
CA SER A 54 2.29 10.48 9.61
C SER A 54 2.38 11.95 9.18
N ILE A 55 3.54 12.42 8.71
CA ILE A 55 3.68 13.81 8.25
C ILE A 55 2.98 14.08 6.91
N ASN A 56 2.70 13.03 6.13
CA ASN A 56 2.00 13.13 4.85
C ASN A 56 0.50 12.78 4.96
N GLY A 57 -0.02 12.53 6.17
CA GLY A 57 -1.42 12.14 6.37
C GLY A 57 -1.79 10.82 5.68
N CYS A 58 -0.82 9.93 5.49
CA CYS A 58 -1.03 8.62 4.90
C CYS A 58 -1.41 7.62 6.00
N ASP A 59 -2.52 6.92 5.80
CA ASP A 59 -2.98 5.84 6.68
C ASP A 59 -2.21 4.55 6.35
N THR A 60 -1.47 4.01 7.31
CA THR A 60 -0.47 2.92 7.09
C THR A 60 -0.82 1.63 7.80
#